data_AF-A0A6L5XF41-F1
#
_entry.id   AF-A0A6L5XF41-F1
#
_cell.length_a   1.000
_cell.length_b   1.000
_cell.length_c   1.000
_cell.angle_alpha   90.00
_cell.angle_beta   90.00
_cell.angle_gamma   90.00
#
_symmetry.space_group_name_H-M   'P 1'
#
loop_
_entity.id
_entity.type
_entity.pdbx_description
1 polymer ?
#
loop_
_entity_poly.entity_id
_entity_poly.type
_entity_poly.pdbx_seq_one_letter_code
_entity_poly.pdbx_strand_id
1 'polypeptide(L)'
;MKQKLLLSCVLLLSAGTIGAQKQYDDGQAEAALATQAPAAQARAQQEGSSTFQVSYKRPRGVFYCPYYTKDDATGVWAYYAPWLHSTPYQNVTFVNTSTGATAFDWRVTVLKNLDEETITSSDTDFTVPYSLRISDSIPTLTATGAPDTTATYFMGGYNKSLQYVPSTMWTYPNWKYATSETYKVRHMWESSKYYASKTDRTGTASGSSFYYTLDTQYAASGSSKAYTFGRNTAGYDYSGVAFEKPAHPYLINHVGVKYQKLKWTRNANALIKAEIYELKNIPAYSDTQAVTPTLVRRIATGMVTIDSINTAASGMLSILMKDDDGNTPEINTDILVVVSGYNNDAISDFTLLCSSDKVDEGYGELGYLGITQSDGTVNLVGVNNTVGTNFYTAPSIFIETERPWLTFRSGIEPEGHDFLTTGEVYDLELFSSMPSTSWTITTSAASSSPQGKAAAAKVDLPSWLSITLREETGSELGYSTHAVLDAQALPAGEPMREATLRFAFPGAYLDYHITQGMSTAVTTISRDSEHDGAVYNMLGQKVSPNAKGLLIKNGKKTYVK
;
A
#
# COMPACT_ATOMS: atom_id res chain seq x y z
N MET A 1 -12.45 -74.54 -0.37
CA MET A 1 -12.39 -73.92 -1.71
C MET A 1 -11.25 -72.90 -1.74
N LYS A 2 -10.47 -72.93 -2.82
CA LYS A 2 -9.46 -71.97 -3.34
C LYS A 2 -9.75 -70.49 -3.00
N GLN A 3 -8.84 -69.51 -2.92
CA GLN A 3 -7.37 -69.32 -2.85
C GLN A 3 -7.16 -67.78 -2.85
N LYS A 4 -6.11 -67.28 -2.16
CA LYS A 4 -5.36 -66.01 -2.39
C LYS A 4 -6.04 -64.64 -2.16
N LEU A 5 -5.35 -63.52 -1.94
CA LEU A 5 -4.11 -63.05 -1.27
C LEU A 5 -3.96 -61.57 -1.68
N LEU A 6 -3.48 -60.70 -0.77
CA LEU A 6 -2.84 -59.37 -0.99
C LEU A 6 -3.76 -58.20 -1.41
N LEU A 7 -3.61 -56.96 -0.94
CA LEU A 7 -2.40 -56.20 -0.55
C LEU A 7 -2.86 -55.02 0.37
N SER A 8 -2.43 -54.91 1.64
CA SER A 8 -1.34 -54.07 2.19
C SER A 8 -1.47 -52.57 1.80
N CYS A 9 -1.54 -51.58 2.71
CA CYS A 9 -0.60 -51.28 3.79
C CYS A 9 -1.14 -50.34 4.89
N VAL A 10 -0.85 -50.73 6.13
CA VAL A 10 -0.26 -49.92 7.23
C VAL A 10 -1.09 -48.79 7.87
N LEU A 11 -1.61 -49.14 9.05
CA LEU A 11 -1.90 -48.27 10.19
C LEU A 11 -0.75 -47.29 10.51
N LEU A 12 -1.09 -46.11 11.03
CA LEU A 12 -0.61 -45.65 12.35
C LEU A 12 -1.42 -44.45 12.84
N LEU A 13 -2.39 -44.73 13.70
CA LEU A 13 -2.82 -43.82 14.75
C LEU A 13 -1.74 -43.85 15.85
N SER A 14 -1.13 -42.71 16.15
CA SER A 14 -0.72 -42.41 17.53
C SER A 14 -0.48 -40.92 17.71
N ALA A 15 -1.14 -40.41 18.74
CA ALA A 15 -0.92 -39.13 19.39
C ALA A 15 0.55 -38.67 19.39
N GLY A 16 0.77 -37.47 18.85
CA GLY A 16 1.93 -36.64 19.13
C GLY A 16 1.41 -35.30 19.62
N THR A 17 1.38 -35.12 20.93
CA THR A 17 1.40 -33.83 21.66
C THR A 17 0.74 -32.64 20.97
N ILE A 18 -0.42 -32.24 21.48
CA ILE A 18 -0.75 -30.81 21.63
C ILE A 18 0.40 -30.23 22.47
N GLY A 19 1.49 -29.86 21.79
CA GLY A 19 2.51 -29.03 22.38
C GLY A 19 1.77 -27.76 22.80
N ALA A 20 1.82 -27.45 24.09
CA ALA A 20 1.45 -26.14 24.57
C ALA A 20 1.97 -25.13 23.55
N GLN A 21 1.05 -24.35 22.94
CA GLN A 21 1.41 -23.21 22.11
C GLN A 21 2.47 -22.47 22.90
N LYS A 22 3.71 -22.53 22.41
CA LYS A 22 4.79 -21.75 22.99
C LYS A 22 4.30 -20.34 22.83
N GLN A 23 3.89 -19.72 23.93
CA GLN A 23 3.56 -18.32 23.97
C GLN A 23 4.82 -17.63 23.46
N TYR A 24 4.78 -17.16 22.21
CA TYR A 24 5.95 -16.57 21.56
C TYR A 24 6.37 -15.38 22.42
N ASP A 25 7.51 -15.52 23.09
CA ASP A 25 8.18 -14.46 23.82
C ASP A 25 8.84 -13.53 22.77
N ASP A 26 8.01 -12.74 22.08
CA ASP A 26 8.42 -11.73 21.08
C ASP A 26 9.45 -10.73 21.64
N GLY A 27 9.56 -10.64 22.97
CA GLY A 27 10.54 -9.81 23.65
C GLY A 27 12.00 -10.19 23.40
N GLN A 28 12.30 -11.39 22.88
CA GLN A 28 13.68 -11.77 22.52
C GLN A 28 14.04 -11.46 21.06
N ALA A 29 13.09 -11.53 20.12
CA ALA A 29 13.31 -11.14 18.72
C ALA A 29 13.42 -9.61 18.57
N GLU A 30 12.57 -8.85 19.30
CA GLU A 30 12.71 -7.40 19.42
C GLU A 30 14.06 -6.99 20.04
N ALA A 31 14.59 -7.76 21.00
CA ALA A 31 15.89 -7.50 21.63
C ALA A 31 17.11 -7.80 20.74
N ALA A 32 17.02 -8.82 19.87
CA ALA A 32 18.09 -9.17 18.94
C ALA A 32 18.22 -8.17 17.77
N LEU A 33 17.10 -7.61 17.29
CA LEU A 33 17.08 -6.52 16.31
C LEU A 33 17.46 -5.17 16.93
N ALA A 34 17.03 -4.90 18.18
CA ALA A 34 17.37 -3.68 18.91
C ALA A 34 18.86 -3.55 19.26
N THR A 35 19.61 -4.65 19.33
CA THR A 35 21.06 -4.63 19.60
C THR A 35 21.90 -4.21 18.39
N GLN A 36 21.36 -4.25 17.17
CA GLN A 36 22.00 -3.70 15.95
C GLN A 36 21.64 -2.23 15.68
N ALA A 37 20.58 -1.71 16.33
CA ALA A 37 20.01 -0.37 16.09
C ALA A 37 20.77 0.87 16.64
N PRO A 38 21.64 0.84 17.67
CA PRO A 38 22.12 2.09 18.29
C PRO A 38 23.03 2.97 17.42
N ALA A 39 23.62 2.44 16.35
CA ALA A 39 24.56 3.17 15.50
C ALA A 39 23.94 3.79 14.23
N ALA A 40 22.73 3.35 13.83
CA ALA A 40 22.24 3.54 12.46
C ALA A 40 21.53 4.88 12.21
N GLN A 41 20.97 5.56 13.22
CA GLN A 41 20.31 6.85 13.01
C GLN A 41 21.08 8.08 13.47
N ALA A 42 22.10 7.94 14.31
CA ALA A 42 22.88 9.09 14.77
C ALA A 42 23.83 9.65 13.69
N ARG A 43 24.01 8.96 12.54
CA ARG A 43 24.98 9.38 11.51
C ARG A 43 24.40 9.71 10.13
N ALA A 44 23.16 9.35 9.81
CA ALA A 44 22.62 9.60 8.47
C ALA A 44 21.86 10.93 8.32
N GLN A 45 21.34 11.49 9.43
CA GLN A 45 20.63 12.78 9.42
C GLN A 45 21.34 13.91 10.18
N GLN A 46 22.43 13.61 10.89
CA GLN A 46 23.26 14.61 11.55
C GLN A 46 24.63 14.64 10.89
N GLU A 47 25.01 15.80 10.38
CA GLU A 47 26.31 16.18 9.82
C GLU A 47 26.51 15.95 8.31
N GLY A 48 26.03 16.90 7.50
CA GLY A 48 26.86 17.76 6.63
C GLY A 48 27.85 17.15 5.63
N SER A 49 27.96 15.84 5.48
CA SER A 49 28.77 15.18 4.45
C SER A 49 27.94 15.04 3.19
N SER A 50 28.26 15.84 2.17
CA SER A 50 27.51 15.94 0.91
C SER A 50 27.71 14.77 -0.06
N THR A 51 28.49 13.73 0.30
CA THR A 51 28.91 12.71 -0.67
C THR A 51 28.36 11.31 -0.42
N PHE A 52 27.91 10.95 0.79
CA PHE A 52 27.40 9.60 1.09
C PHE A 52 26.23 9.63 2.08
N GLN A 53 25.06 9.15 1.66
CA GLN A 53 23.84 9.06 2.47
C GLN A 53 23.05 7.79 2.12
N VAL A 54 22.41 7.17 3.11
CA VAL A 54 21.62 5.94 2.94
C VAL A 54 20.18 6.20 3.32
N SER A 55 19.25 5.95 2.39
CA SER A 55 17.83 6.15 2.59
C SER A 55 17.02 5.37 1.56
N TYR A 56 15.74 5.14 1.84
CA TYR A 56 14.77 4.66 0.85
C TYR A 56 13.38 5.23 1.16
N LYS A 57 12.50 5.20 0.16
CA LYS A 57 11.11 5.65 0.28
C LYS A 57 10.19 4.56 0.80
N ARG A 58 9.17 4.96 1.55
CA ARG A 58 7.97 4.15 1.79
C ARG A 58 7.39 3.71 0.44
N PRO A 59 6.86 2.50 0.27
CA PRO A 59 6.23 2.09 -0.98
C PRO A 59 4.97 2.92 -1.28
N ARG A 60 4.67 3.13 -2.57
CA ARG A 60 3.50 3.91 -2.99
C ARG A 60 2.18 3.21 -2.63
N GLY A 61 1.26 3.93 -2.00
CA GLY A 61 -0.03 3.39 -1.57
C GLY A 61 0.02 2.57 -0.29
N VAL A 62 1.16 2.57 0.40
CA VAL A 62 1.35 1.87 1.68
C VAL A 62 1.40 2.89 2.79
N PHE A 63 0.33 3.06 3.55
CA PHE A 63 0.18 4.23 4.41
C PHE A 63 0.45 3.92 5.89
N TYR A 64 0.73 4.96 6.68
CA TYR A 64 0.91 4.82 8.12
C TYR A 64 -0.43 4.55 8.80
N CYS A 65 -0.48 3.58 9.72
CA CYS A 65 -1.68 3.27 10.49
C CYS A 65 -1.53 3.65 11.98
N PRO A 66 -1.70 4.93 12.36
CA PRO A 66 -1.58 5.36 13.75
C PRO A 66 -2.76 4.96 14.65
N TYR A 67 -3.92 4.58 14.06
CA TYR A 67 -5.13 4.25 14.81
C TYR A 67 -5.88 3.04 14.26
N TYR A 68 -6.57 2.30 15.14
CA TYR A 68 -7.57 1.29 14.76
C TYR A 68 -8.81 1.37 15.66
N THR A 69 -9.92 0.78 15.20
CA THR A 69 -11.17 0.63 15.97
C THR A 69 -11.49 -0.83 16.24
N LYS A 70 -12.24 -1.10 17.32
CA LYS A 70 -12.90 -2.39 17.55
C LYS A 70 -14.36 -2.29 17.10
N ASP A 71 -14.90 -3.37 16.54
CA ASP A 71 -16.27 -3.46 16.00
C ASP A 71 -17.39 -3.15 17.02
N ASP A 72 -17.10 -3.07 18.32
CA ASP A 72 -18.13 -3.04 19.37
C ASP A 72 -18.21 -1.79 20.25
N ALA A 73 -17.24 -0.85 20.26
CA ALA A 73 -17.39 0.40 21.05
C ALA A 73 -16.31 1.48 20.78
N THR A 74 -16.77 2.74 20.74
CA THR A 74 -16.24 4.06 21.20
C THR A 74 -14.72 4.34 21.44
N GLY A 75 -13.79 3.47 21.08
CA GLY A 75 -12.37 3.60 21.40
C GLY A 75 -11.50 3.53 20.17
N VAL A 76 -11.14 4.69 19.61
CA VAL A 76 -10.00 4.82 18.69
C VAL A 76 -8.73 4.86 19.54
N TRP A 77 -7.90 3.83 19.45
CA TRP A 77 -6.64 3.75 20.20
C TRP A 77 -5.46 4.17 19.33
N ALA A 78 -4.55 4.98 19.87
CA ALA A 78 -3.33 5.41 19.20
C ALA A 78 -2.15 4.49 19.58
N TYR A 79 -1.29 4.13 18.63
CA TYR A 79 -0.06 3.40 18.90
C TYR A 79 1.19 4.26 18.69
N TYR A 80 2.28 3.84 19.35
CA TYR A 80 3.58 4.53 19.38
C TYR A 80 4.55 4.04 18.30
N ALA A 81 4.18 3.01 17.52
CA ALA A 81 5.05 2.44 16.49
C ALA A 81 4.55 2.86 15.10
N PRO A 82 5.45 3.20 14.15
CA PRO A 82 5.06 3.29 12.75
C PRO A 82 4.65 1.89 12.33
N TRP A 83 3.41 1.77 11.90
CA TRP A 83 2.92 0.61 11.18
C TRP A 83 2.60 1.07 9.78
N LEU A 84 3.04 0.29 8.81
CA LEU A 84 2.70 0.49 7.42
C LEU A 84 1.62 -0.53 7.06
N HIS A 85 0.60 -0.10 6.34
CA HIS A 85 -0.46 -0.97 5.84
C HIS A 85 -0.37 -1.08 4.33
N SER A 86 -0.25 -2.31 3.83
CA SER A 86 -0.22 -2.65 2.42
C SER A 86 -1.35 -3.60 2.05
N THR A 87 -1.62 -3.74 0.76
CA THR A 87 -2.61 -4.71 0.28
C THR A 87 -2.04 -6.13 0.35
N PRO A 88 -2.77 -7.13 0.88
CA PRO A 88 -2.34 -8.53 0.90
C PRO A 88 -1.97 -9.08 -0.48
N TYR A 89 -1.02 -10.01 -0.50
CA TYR A 89 -0.60 -10.77 -1.68
C TYR A 89 -0.09 -9.91 -2.83
N GLN A 90 0.42 -8.72 -2.50
CA GLN A 90 1.02 -7.82 -3.48
C GLN A 90 2.51 -7.66 -3.22
N ASN A 91 3.23 -7.52 -4.32
CA ASN A 91 4.63 -7.14 -4.30
C ASN A 91 4.74 -5.67 -3.91
N VAL A 92 5.60 -5.40 -2.94
CA VAL A 92 5.80 -4.06 -2.42
C VAL A 92 7.26 -3.68 -2.61
N THR A 93 7.50 -2.61 -3.36
CA THR A 93 8.85 -2.14 -3.71
C THR A 93 9.26 -0.95 -2.84
N PHE A 94 10.40 -1.09 -2.17
CA PHE A 94 11.11 -0.04 -1.46
C PHE A 94 12.15 0.57 -2.39
N VAL A 95 11.97 1.84 -2.72
CA VAL A 95 12.80 2.55 -3.70
C VAL A 95 13.98 3.21 -3.00
N ASN A 96 15.18 2.85 -3.41
CA ASN A 96 16.43 3.37 -2.86
C ASN A 96 16.65 4.82 -3.26
N THR A 97 16.98 5.65 -2.28
CA THR A 97 17.29 7.08 -2.47
C THR A 97 18.67 7.45 -1.93
N SER A 98 19.53 6.45 -1.73
CA SER A 98 20.89 6.62 -1.24
C SER A 98 21.76 7.38 -2.26
N THR A 99 22.66 8.23 -1.78
CA THR A 99 23.62 8.97 -2.60
C THR A 99 25.04 8.51 -2.31
N GLY A 100 25.89 8.37 -3.34
CA GLY A 100 27.31 8.01 -3.17
C GLY A 100 27.59 6.55 -2.82
N ALA A 101 26.57 5.70 -2.83
CA ALA A 101 26.70 4.25 -2.64
C ALA A 101 27.02 3.53 -3.96
N THR A 102 27.81 2.45 -3.87
CA THR A 102 28.19 1.58 -4.99
C THR A 102 27.71 0.14 -4.81
N ALA A 103 27.25 -0.24 -3.61
CA ALA A 103 26.71 -1.55 -3.30
C ALA A 103 25.61 -1.47 -2.23
N PHE A 104 24.69 -2.43 -2.26
CA PHE A 104 23.52 -2.49 -1.39
C PHE A 104 23.33 -3.92 -0.84
N ASP A 105 22.86 -4.00 0.40
CA ASP A 105 22.44 -5.23 1.07
C ASP A 105 21.11 -4.96 1.78
N TRP A 106 20.05 -5.52 1.24
CA TRP A 106 18.70 -5.47 1.78
C TRP A 106 18.40 -6.72 2.59
N ARG A 107 17.75 -6.55 3.74
CA ARG A 107 17.28 -7.67 4.56
C ARG A 107 15.91 -7.38 5.13
N VAL A 108 15.02 -8.37 5.04
CA VAL A 108 13.71 -8.34 5.69
C VAL A 108 13.41 -9.71 6.27
N THR A 109 12.76 -9.72 7.43
CA THR A 109 12.23 -10.94 8.03
C THR A 109 10.75 -10.98 7.72
N VAL A 110 10.34 -12.02 7.00
CA VAL A 110 8.94 -12.29 6.68
C VAL A 110 8.42 -13.53 7.41
N LEU A 111 7.14 -13.61 7.79
CA LEU A 111 6.52 -14.88 8.21
C LEU A 111 5.89 -15.59 7.01
N LYS A 112 6.46 -16.71 6.62
CA LYS A 112 5.88 -17.59 5.60
C LYS A 112 5.33 -18.83 6.29
N ASN A 113 4.03 -19.08 6.17
CA ASN A 113 3.36 -20.20 6.86
C ASN A 113 3.60 -20.24 8.37
N LEU A 114 3.68 -19.08 9.03
CA LEU A 114 4.00 -18.91 10.46
C LEU A 114 5.46 -19.17 10.85
N ASP A 115 6.35 -19.45 9.90
CA ASP A 115 7.79 -19.55 10.11
C ASP A 115 8.50 -18.29 9.64
N GLU A 116 9.49 -17.82 10.42
CA GLU A 116 10.34 -16.70 10.04
C GLU A 116 11.30 -17.09 8.91
N GLU A 117 11.22 -16.38 7.80
CA GLU A 117 12.15 -16.46 6.68
C GLU A 117 12.85 -15.09 6.52
N THR A 118 14.16 -15.09 6.38
CA THR A 118 14.90 -13.86 6.02
C THR A 118 15.10 -13.82 4.53
N ILE A 119 14.54 -12.80 3.88
CA ILE A 119 14.77 -12.51 2.47
C ILE A 119 15.86 -11.45 2.38
N THR A 120 16.81 -11.67 1.48
CA THR A 120 17.89 -10.70 1.21
C THR A 120 17.97 -10.37 -0.28
N SER A 121 18.45 -9.17 -0.60
CA SER A 121 18.73 -8.77 -1.99
C SER A 121 19.90 -7.79 -2.04
N SER A 122 20.66 -7.84 -3.14
CA SER A 122 21.70 -6.87 -3.47
C SER A 122 21.29 -5.88 -4.56
N ASP A 123 20.02 -5.91 -4.97
CA ASP A 123 19.48 -5.03 -5.99
C ASP A 123 19.45 -3.57 -5.51
N THR A 124 19.36 -2.64 -6.46
CA THR A 124 19.25 -1.21 -6.12
C THR A 124 18.01 -0.96 -5.28
N ASP A 125 16.84 -1.39 -5.77
CA ASP A 125 15.56 -1.36 -5.07
C ASP A 125 15.23 -2.75 -4.52
N PHE A 126 14.34 -2.82 -3.52
CA PHE A 126 13.97 -4.11 -2.92
C PHE A 126 12.47 -4.35 -2.96
N THR A 127 12.09 -5.45 -3.61
CA THR A 127 10.69 -5.88 -3.72
C THR A 127 10.45 -7.07 -2.82
N VAL A 128 9.45 -6.95 -1.94
CA VAL A 128 9.09 -7.97 -0.96
C VAL A 128 7.66 -8.46 -1.24
N PRO A 129 7.43 -9.78 -1.36
CA PRO A 129 6.09 -10.34 -1.48
C PRO A 129 5.46 -10.47 -0.09
N TYR A 130 4.46 -9.64 0.22
CA TYR A 130 3.77 -9.70 1.51
C TYR A 130 2.54 -10.61 1.43
N SER A 131 2.44 -11.62 2.32
CA SER A 131 1.31 -12.57 2.35
C SER A 131 0.20 -12.15 3.33
N LEU A 132 -0.93 -12.86 3.32
CA LEU A 132 -2.03 -12.64 4.25
C LEU A 132 -1.63 -13.10 5.65
N ARG A 133 -1.64 -12.15 6.59
CA ARG A 133 -1.31 -12.30 8.02
C ARG A 133 0.17 -12.26 8.33
N ILE A 134 0.77 -11.08 8.18
CA ILE A 134 2.07 -10.91 8.78
C ILE A 134 2.31 -9.54 9.39
N SER A 135 2.85 -9.57 10.61
CA SER A 135 3.61 -8.50 11.24
C SER A 135 5.07 -8.59 10.77
N ASP A 136 5.31 -8.35 9.48
CA ASP A 136 6.66 -8.44 8.93
C ASP A 136 7.50 -7.25 9.34
N SER A 137 8.80 -7.46 9.53
CA SER A 137 9.68 -6.29 9.62
C SER A 137 9.64 -5.55 8.29
N ILE A 138 9.83 -4.24 8.33
CA ILE A 138 10.20 -3.55 7.10
C ILE A 138 11.66 -3.86 6.74
N PRO A 139 12.09 -3.68 5.49
CA PRO A 139 13.46 -3.93 5.12
C PRO A 139 14.47 -3.02 5.81
N THR A 140 15.63 -3.57 6.13
CA THR A 140 16.83 -2.81 6.48
C THR A 140 17.72 -2.73 5.26
N LEU A 141 18.13 -1.52 4.87
CA LEU A 141 19.08 -1.26 3.78
C LEU A 141 20.44 -0.95 4.38
N THR A 142 21.45 -1.73 4.03
CA THR A 142 22.85 -1.37 4.25
C THR A 142 23.48 -0.99 2.92
N ALA A 143 24.08 0.19 2.83
CA ALA A 143 24.78 0.62 1.63
C ALA A 143 26.28 0.84 1.91
N THR A 144 27.10 0.62 0.89
CA THR A 144 28.55 0.82 0.92
C THR A 144 28.94 1.86 -0.12
N GLY A 145 29.66 2.90 0.30
CA GLY A 145 30.24 3.94 -0.57
C GLY A 145 31.76 3.95 -0.51
N ALA A 146 32.41 4.82 -1.28
CA ALA A 146 33.87 4.89 -1.33
C ALA A 146 34.49 5.52 -0.06
N PRO A 147 35.69 5.10 0.38
CA PRO A 147 36.46 3.92 -0.04
C PRO A 147 36.17 2.74 0.90
N ASP A 148 34.93 2.26 0.97
CA ASP A 148 34.38 1.24 1.90
C ASP A 148 33.67 1.79 3.15
N THR A 149 33.06 2.97 3.05
CA THR A 149 32.19 3.51 4.11
C THR A 149 30.83 2.80 4.08
N THR A 150 30.38 2.22 5.19
CA THR A 150 29.05 1.57 5.29
C THR A 150 28.09 2.36 6.18
N ALA A 151 26.82 2.37 5.80
CA ALA A 151 25.75 2.90 6.63
C ALA A 151 24.45 2.12 6.41
N THR A 152 23.60 2.10 7.44
CA THR A 152 22.36 1.32 7.47
C THR A 152 21.18 2.25 7.70
N TYR A 153 20.08 2.00 7.01
CA TYR A 153 18.83 2.74 7.13
C TYR A 153 17.64 1.78 7.21
N PHE A 154 16.66 2.14 8.03
CA PHE A 154 15.33 1.54 8.07
C PHE A 154 14.30 2.61 8.48
N MET A 155 13.07 2.53 7.96
CA MET A 155 11.96 3.31 8.50
C MET A 155 11.57 2.79 9.91
N GLY A 156 11.39 3.67 10.88
CA GLY A 156 11.21 3.22 12.25
C GLY A 156 10.71 4.31 13.17
N GLY A 157 10.45 3.92 14.41
CA GLY A 157 10.01 4.84 15.44
C GLY A 157 10.45 4.38 16.81
N TYR A 158 10.15 5.22 17.79
CA TYR A 158 10.44 4.92 19.18
C TYR A 158 9.37 4.01 19.77
N ASN A 159 9.77 2.88 20.35
CA ASN A 159 8.87 2.07 21.15
C ASN A 159 8.52 2.79 22.49
N LYS A 160 7.66 2.17 23.30
CA LYS A 160 7.28 2.70 24.63
C LYS A 160 8.48 2.96 25.56
N SER A 161 9.59 2.26 25.34
CA SER A 161 10.85 2.38 26.07
C SER A 161 11.81 3.40 25.44
N LEU A 162 11.36 4.18 24.45
CA LEU A 162 12.17 5.16 23.70
C LEU A 162 13.37 4.54 22.98
N GLN A 163 13.30 3.25 22.64
CA GLN A 163 14.26 2.60 21.76
C GLN A 163 13.78 2.69 20.33
N TYR A 164 14.67 3.09 19.42
CA TYR A 164 14.36 3.15 18.00
C TYR A 164 14.43 1.76 17.39
N VAL A 165 13.33 1.32 16.79
CA VAL A 165 13.18 -0.02 16.21
C VAL A 165 12.60 0.06 14.79
N PRO A 166 12.92 -0.90 13.90
CA PRO A 166 12.27 -0.99 12.60
C PRO A 166 10.74 -1.01 12.71
N SER A 167 10.08 -0.35 11.77
CA SER A 167 8.63 -0.42 11.57
C SER A 167 8.19 -1.85 11.25
N THR A 168 6.88 -2.08 11.33
CA THR A 168 6.26 -3.33 10.88
C THR A 168 5.38 -3.06 9.66
N MET A 169 5.38 -3.96 8.69
CA MET A 169 4.39 -4.01 7.61
C MET A 169 3.23 -4.90 8.03
N TRP A 170 2.01 -4.43 7.79
CA TRP A 170 0.78 -5.18 7.99
C TRP A 170 0.03 -5.28 6.68
N THR A 171 -0.50 -6.47 6.38
CA THR A 171 -1.40 -6.70 5.24
C THR A 171 -2.85 -6.90 5.67
N TYR A 172 -3.07 -7.31 6.92
CA TYR A 172 -4.41 -7.59 7.44
C TYR A 172 -4.56 -7.01 8.84
N PRO A 173 -5.73 -6.49 9.21
CA PRO A 173 -5.93 -5.86 10.51
C PRO A 173 -6.19 -6.93 11.58
N ASN A 174 -5.20 -7.76 11.89
CA ASN A 174 -5.30 -8.76 12.95
C ASN A 174 -4.16 -8.64 13.96
N TRP A 175 -4.32 -7.70 14.90
CA TRP A 175 -3.50 -7.65 16.10
C TRP A 175 -3.69 -8.93 16.93
N LYS A 176 -2.59 -9.68 17.18
CA LYS A 176 -2.15 -10.63 18.25
C LYS A 176 -3.17 -11.44 19.10
N TYR A 177 -4.47 -11.19 19.03
CA TYR A 177 -5.51 -11.78 19.86
C TYR A 177 -6.83 -12.04 19.12
N ALA A 178 -6.96 -11.81 17.80
CA ALA A 178 -8.10 -12.41 17.12
C ALA A 178 -7.80 -13.90 16.96
N THR A 179 -8.35 -14.67 17.89
CA THR A 179 -8.75 -16.04 17.64
C THR A 179 -9.39 -16.11 16.25
N SER A 180 -9.18 -17.22 15.56
CA SER A 180 -9.65 -17.56 14.21
C SER A 180 -11.18 -17.45 13.98
N GLU A 181 -11.92 -16.85 14.90
CA GLU A 181 -13.38 -16.88 14.98
C GLU A 181 -14.07 -15.61 14.48
N THR A 182 -13.36 -14.52 14.21
CA THR A 182 -13.98 -13.32 13.60
C THR A 182 -13.16 -12.78 12.44
N TYR A 183 -13.52 -13.21 11.23
CA TYR A 183 -13.17 -12.57 9.94
C TYR A 183 -13.85 -11.19 9.75
N LYS A 184 -14.34 -10.57 10.84
CA LYS A 184 -15.01 -9.26 10.76
C LYS A 184 -13.93 -8.18 10.59
N VAL A 185 -14.17 -7.31 9.62
CA VAL A 185 -13.25 -6.30 9.12
C VAL A 185 -12.94 -5.29 10.23
N ARG A 186 -11.70 -5.27 10.74
CA ARG A 186 -11.24 -4.16 11.56
C ARG A 186 -10.83 -3.02 10.64
N HIS A 187 -11.44 -1.86 10.84
CA HIS A 187 -11.15 -0.68 10.04
C HIS A 187 -9.80 -0.04 10.46
N MET A 188 -8.93 0.20 9.47
CA MET A 188 -7.62 0.86 9.67
C MET A 188 -7.70 2.32 9.24
N TRP A 189 -7.31 3.21 10.14
CA TRP A 189 -7.19 4.63 9.84
C TRP A 189 -5.77 4.93 9.41
N GLU A 190 -5.64 5.31 8.15
CA GLU A 190 -4.37 5.49 7.48
C GLU A 190 -4.04 6.97 7.23
N SER A 191 -2.75 7.25 7.11
CA SER A 191 -2.20 8.56 6.81
C SER A 191 -1.04 8.47 5.81
N SER A 192 -0.94 9.45 4.92
CA SER A 192 0.20 9.63 4.02
C SER A 192 1.49 10.09 4.71
N LYS A 193 1.39 10.54 5.98
CA LYS A 193 2.53 10.91 6.83
C LYS A 193 2.55 10.16 8.16
N TYR A 194 3.73 10.05 8.75
CA TYR A 194 3.90 9.54 10.10
C TYR A 194 3.23 10.43 11.15
N TYR A 195 2.58 9.79 12.13
CA TYR A 195 1.80 10.42 13.19
C TYR A 195 2.04 9.68 14.51
N ALA A 196 2.73 10.31 15.47
CA ALA A 196 3.03 9.70 16.77
C ALA A 196 2.43 10.48 17.94
N SER A 197 1.61 9.81 18.77
CA SER A 197 0.92 10.47 19.88
C SER A 197 1.82 10.63 21.11
N LYS A 198 2.36 11.82 21.30
CA LYS A 198 2.29 12.47 22.61
C LYS A 198 1.68 13.84 22.37
N THR A 199 0.63 14.16 23.10
CA THR A 199 0.09 15.51 23.20
C THR A 199 -0.11 15.75 24.68
N ASP A 200 0.58 16.72 25.26
CA ASP A 200 -0.01 17.41 26.39
C ASP A 200 -0.81 18.61 25.87
N ARG A 201 -1.85 18.97 26.60
CA ARG A 201 -2.75 20.08 26.26
C ARG A 201 -2.15 21.43 26.72
N THR A 202 -0.93 21.42 27.24
CA THR A 202 -0.37 22.46 28.12
C THR A 202 0.94 23.05 27.64
N GLY A 203 1.58 22.49 26.60
CA GLY A 203 2.87 22.96 26.10
C GLY A 203 4.02 22.71 27.09
N THR A 204 3.84 21.84 28.07
CA THR A 204 4.79 21.59 29.17
C THR A 204 5.45 20.21 29.12
N ALA A 205 5.17 19.42 28.08
CA ALA A 205 5.84 18.15 27.86
C ALA A 205 7.30 18.39 27.44
N SER A 206 8.22 18.13 28.36
CA SER A 206 9.67 18.07 28.13
C SER A 206 10.13 16.82 27.37
N GLY A 207 9.21 16.07 26.75
CA GLY A 207 9.49 14.84 26.02
C GLY A 207 8.73 14.74 24.70
N SER A 208 9.45 14.98 23.60
CA SER A 208 9.17 14.55 22.21
C SER A 208 7.70 14.21 21.89
N SER A 209 6.88 15.27 21.81
CA SER A 209 5.52 15.24 21.28
C SER A 209 5.54 15.66 19.82
N PHE A 210 5.01 14.83 18.91
CA PHE A 210 5.08 15.02 17.44
C PHE A 210 3.86 15.73 16.84
N TYR A 211 2.93 16.15 17.69
CA TYR A 211 1.76 16.93 17.30
C TYR A 211 1.92 18.36 17.79
N TYR A 212 1.86 19.31 16.87
CA TYR A 212 1.84 20.72 17.19
C TYR A 212 0.41 21.25 16.97
N THR A 213 -0.09 22.03 17.92
CA THR A 213 -0.98 23.12 17.54
C THR A 213 -0.05 24.29 17.25
N LEU A 214 -0.11 24.80 16.03
CA LEU A 214 0.65 26.00 15.68
C LEU A 214 0.18 27.11 16.62
N ASP A 215 1.08 27.53 17.51
CA ASP A 215 0.78 28.33 18.70
C ASP A 215 0.02 29.61 18.37
N THR A 216 -0.93 29.95 19.25
CA THR A 216 -1.54 31.28 19.40
C THR A 216 -0.57 32.46 19.34
N GLN A 217 0.71 32.31 19.71
CA GLN A 217 1.73 33.35 19.54
C GLN A 217 1.98 33.74 18.07
N TYR A 218 1.88 32.80 17.13
CA TYR A 218 2.05 33.10 15.71
C TYR A 218 0.81 33.77 15.12
N ALA A 219 -0.39 33.38 15.56
CA ALA A 219 -1.66 34.01 15.19
C ALA A 219 -1.73 35.50 15.56
N ALA A 220 -1.10 35.91 16.66
CA ALA A 220 -1.04 37.30 17.09
C ALA A 220 -0.05 38.17 16.26
N SER A 221 0.88 37.55 15.53
CA SER A 221 1.97 38.25 14.84
C SER A 221 1.68 38.66 13.39
N GLY A 222 0.58 38.16 12.80
CA GLY A 222 0.25 38.42 11.39
C GLY A 222 1.29 37.92 10.39
N SER A 223 2.26 37.09 10.82
CA SER A 223 3.32 36.58 9.97
C SER A 223 2.83 35.42 9.09
N SER A 224 3.57 35.14 8.01
CA SER A 224 3.42 33.97 7.14
C SER A 224 3.69 32.63 7.84
N LYS A 225 3.58 32.57 9.17
CA LYS A 225 3.71 31.38 10.02
C LYS A 225 2.46 31.14 10.88
N ALA A 226 1.40 31.94 10.70
CA ALA A 226 0.15 31.90 11.45
C ALA A 226 -0.91 30.90 10.90
N TYR A 227 -0.46 29.84 10.24
CA TYR A 227 -1.33 28.87 9.56
C TYR A 227 -1.84 27.79 10.52
N THR A 228 -2.90 28.02 11.29
CA THR A 228 -3.48 26.91 12.07
C THR A 228 -4.43 26.09 11.18
N PHE A 229 -4.23 24.76 11.13
CA PHE A 229 -5.18 23.87 10.46
C PHE A 229 -6.54 23.93 11.18
N GLY A 230 -7.57 24.40 10.48
CA GLY A 230 -8.90 24.64 11.01
C GLY A 230 -9.29 26.12 11.00
N ARG A 231 -10.32 26.47 11.78
CA ARG A 231 -10.87 27.83 11.85
C ARG A 231 -9.84 28.76 12.47
N ASN A 232 -9.45 29.80 11.73
CA ASN A 232 -8.41 30.73 12.14
C ASN A 232 -8.68 32.15 11.67
N THR A 233 -7.93 33.11 12.24
CA THR A 233 -8.07 34.54 11.92
C THR A 233 -7.49 34.91 10.56
N ALA A 234 -6.70 34.03 9.93
CA ALA A 234 -6.12 34.24 8.61
C ALA A 234 -7.07 33.85 7.46
N GLY A 235 -8.26 33.29 7.76
CA GLY A 235 -9.30 33.03 6.76
C GLY A 235 -9.09 31.78 5.92
N TYR A 236 -8.32 30.79 6.39
CA TYR A 236 -8.23 29.51 5.69
C TYR A 236 -9.51 28.69 5.92
N ASP A 237 -10.27 28.50 4.85
CA ASP A 237 -11.56 27.79 4.80
C ASP A 237 -11.41 26.27 4.62
N TYR A 238 -10.22 25.83 4.18
CA TYR A 238 -9.97 24.44 3.80
C TYR A 238 -8.65 23.93 4.39
N SER A 239 -8.64 22.65 4.77
CA SER A 239 -7.44 21.89 5.13
C SER A 239 -7.38 20.62 4.28
N GLY A 240 -6.21 20.25 3.78
CA GLY A 240 -6.09 19.09 2.90
C GLY A 240 -4.84 18.24 3.10
N VAL A 241 -4.97 16.95 2.79
CA VAL A 241 -3.89 15.96 2.77
C VAL A 241 -3.88 15.23 1.45
N ALA A 242 -2.71 15.16 0.79
CA ALA A 242 -2.54 14.37 -0.41
C ALA A 242 -2.12 12.93 -0.08
N PHE A 243 -2.56 12.00 -0.91
CA PHE A 243 -2.21 10.58 -0.86
C PHE A 243 -1.77 10.15 -2.25
N GLU A 244 -0.64 9.46 -2.34
CA GLU A 244 -0.09 9.05 -3.62
C GLU A 244 -0.86 7.88 -4.24
N LYS A 245 -0.87 7.83 -5.58
CA LYS A 245 -1.42 6.73 -6.37
C LYS A 245 -0.81 5.42 -5.87
N PRO A 246 -1.65 4.46 -5.46
CA PRO A 246 -1.16 3.20 -4.95
C PRO A 246 -0.68 2.28 -6.07
N ALA A 247 0.13 1.28 -5.70
CA ALA A 247 0.46 0.18 -6.61
C ALA A 247 -0.79 -0.65 -6.96
N HIS A 248 -1.72 -0.78 -6.01
CA HIS A 248 -2.99 -1.50 -6.17
C HIS A 248 -4.16 -0.64 -5.66
N PRO A 249 -5.32 -0.66 -6.33
CA PRO A 249 -6.48 0.09 -5.88
C PRO A 249 -6.88 -0.25 -4.43
N TYR A 250 -7.49 0.71 -3.75
CA TYR A 250 -8.11 0.51 -2.44
C TYR A 250 -9.40 1.31 -2.37
N LEU A 251 -10.28 0.97 -1.43
CA LEU A 251 -11.54 1.68 -1.22
C LEU A 251 -11.42 2.62 -0.01
N ILE A 252 -12.09 3.77 -0.04
CA ILE A 252 -12.19 4.67 1.12
C ILE A 252 -13.62 4.67 1.64
N ASN A 253 -13.83 4.15 2.84
CA ASN A 253 -15.15 4.18 3.49
C ASN A 253 -15.41 5.50 4.19
N HIS A 254 -14.43 5.98 4.96
CA HIS A 254 -14.58 7.20 5.75
C HIS A 254 -13.34 8.09 5.64
N VAL A 255 -13.55 9.40 5.77
CA VAL A 255 -12.50 10.37 6.08
C VAL A 255 -12.55 10.70 7.56
N GLY A 256 -11.41 10.54 8.22
CA GLY A 256 -11.23 10.76 9.66
C GLY A 256 -10.59 12.11 9.90
N VAL A 257 -11.28 13.01 10.60
CA VAL A 257 -10.75 14.34 10.92
C VAL A 257 -10.42 14.39 12.41
N LYS A 258 -9.15 14.27 12.78
CA LYS A 258 -8.72 14.39 14.17
C LYS A 258 -8.63 15.86 14.56
N TYR A 259 -9.26 16.23 15.66
CA TYR A 259 -9.29 17.59 16.16
C TYR A 259 -9.05 17.64 17.67
N GLN A 260 -8.36 18.70 18.11
CA GLN A 260 -8.08 18.93 19.53
C GLN A 260 -9.09 19.88 20.16
N LYS A 261 -9.71 20.74 19.35
CA LYS A 261 -10.60 21.78 19.83
C LYS A 261 -11.73 21.99 18.83
N LEU A 262 -12.95 21.91 19.35
CA LEU A 262 -14.17 22.24 18.63
C LEU A 262 -15.12 22.94 19.61
N LYS A 263 -15.54 24.16 19.26
CA LYS A 263 -16.59 24.91 19.97
C LYS A 263 -17.68 25.28 18.97
N TRP A 264 -18.91 25.02 19.35
CA TRP A 264 -20.06 25.28 18.49
C TRP A 264 -21.29 25.71 19.27
N THR A 265 -22.23 26.35 18.58
CA THR A 265 -23.53 26.72 19.09
C THR A 265 -24.43 25.49 19.11
N ARG A 266 -24.91 25.12 20.31
CA ARG A 266 -25.80 23.97 20.50
C ARG A 266 -27.08 24.17 19.69
N ASN A 267 -27.47 23.17 18.88
CA ASN A 267 -28.65 23.14 17.99
C ASN A 267 -28.53 23.84 16.62
N ALA A 268 -27.36 24.36 16.25
CA ALA A 268 -27.17 25.01 14.96
C ALA A 268 -26.90 24.04 13.78
N ASN A 269 -26.78 22.73 14.05
CA ASN A 269 -26.52 21.67 13.06
C ASN A 269 -25.43 22.03 12.03
N ALA A 270 -24.29 22.53 12.51
CA ALA A 270 -23.18 22.87 11.64
C ALA A 270 -22.67 21.63 10.91
N LEU A 271 -22.28 21.77 9.64
CA LEU A 271 -21.79 20.66 8.82
C LEU A 271 -20.29 20.81 8.61
N ILE A 272 -19.56 19.71 8.83
CA ILE A 272 -18.19 19.56 8.34
C ILE A 272 -18.23 18.61 7.14
N LYS A 273 -17.58 19.03 6.06
CA LYS A 273 -17.58 18.32 4.78
C LYS A 273 -16.18 17.81 4.47
N ALA A 274 -16.11 16.60 3.91
CA ALA A 274 -14.90 16.07 3.28
C ALA A 274 -15.17 15.81 1.80
N GLU A 275 -14.19 16.14 0.96
CA GLU A 275 -14.20 15.88 -0.48
C GLU A 275 -12.89 15.22 -0.89
N ILE A 276 -12.97 14.26 -1.81
CA ILE A 276 -11.82 13.60 -2.39
C ILE A 276 -11.72 14.06 -3.83
N TYR A 277 -10.59 14.66 -4.19
CA TYR A 277 -10.30 15.12 -5.54
C TYR A 277 -9.19 14.28 -6.16
N GLU A 278 -9.33 13.96 -7.43
CA GLU A 278 -8.23 13.46 -8.25
C GLU A 278 -7.23 14.59 -8.50
N LEU A 279 -5.94 14.30 -8.31
CA LEU A 279 -4.83 15.19 -8.63
C LEU A 279 -4.21 14.80 -9.97
N LYS A 280 -3.78 15.81 -10.74
CA LYS A 280 -2.96 15.57 -11.94
C LYS A 280 -1.64 14.89 -11.57
N ASN A 281 -1.04 15.37 -10.48
CA ASN A 281 0.11 14.83 -9.79
C ASN A 281 0.22 15.52 -8.43
N ILE A 282 0.88 14.88 -7.47
CA ILE A 282 1.34 15.60 -6.27
C ILE A 282 2.49 16.54 -6.67
N PRO A 283 2.39 17.86 -6.42
CA PRO A 283 3.49 18.80 -6.67
C PRO A 283 4.73 18.45 -5.85
N ALA A 284 5.92 18.64 -6.43
CA ALA A 284 7.15 18.66 -5.64
C ALA A 284 7.10 19.82 -4.63
N TYR A 285 7.73 19.65 -3.48
CA TYR A 285 7.83 20.75 -2.51
C TYR A 285 8.72 21.88 -3.05
N SER A 286 8.52 23.10 -2.55
CA SER A 286 9.40 24.24 -2.81
C SER A 286 9.70 24.99 -1.51
N ASP A 287 10.98 25.27 -1.26
CA ASP A 287 11.44 26.13 -0.15
C ASP A 287 11.13 27.61 -0.34
N THR A 288 10.93 28.01 -1.59
CA THR A 288 10.91 29.44 -1.96
C THR A 288 9.51 29.98 -2.17
N GLN A 289 8.56 29.10 -2.49
CA GLN A 289 7.18 29.46 -2.82
C GLN A 289 6.23 28.35 -2.39
N ALA A 290 5.03 28.72 -1.93
CA ALA A 290 3.98 27.74 -1.70
C ALA A 290 3.56 27.11 -3.03
N VAL A 291 3.40 25.79 -3.06
CA VAL A 291 3.00 25.05 -4.25
C VAL A 291 1.50 24.82 -4.25
N THR A 292 0.88 24.90 -5.44
CA THR A 292 -0.57 24.74 -5.59
C THR A 292 -0.86 23.43 -6.34
N PRO A 293 -1.71 22.54 -5.79
CA PRO A 293 -2.08 21.31 -6.47
C PRO A 293 -3.07 21.60 -7.61
N THR A 294 -2.99 20.81 -8.69
CA THR A 294 -3.95 20.87 -9.79
C THR A 294 -5.02 19.78 -9.62
N LEU A 295 -6.24 20.19 -9.29
CA LEU A 295 -7.40 19.31 -9.17
C LEU A 295 -7.93 18.95 -10.57
N VAL A 296 -8.25 17.68 -10.80
CA VAL A 296 -8.81 17.18 -12.08
C VAL A 296 -10.33 17.07 -11.98
N ARG A 297 -10.82 16.32 -11.00
CA ARG A 297 -12.26 16.13 -10.74
C ARG A 297 -12.49 15.73 -9.29
N ARG A 298 -13.72 15.91 -8.81
CA ARG A 298 -14.16 15.32 -7.54
C ARG A 298 -14.45 13.82 -7.75
N ILE A 299 -13.95 12.98 -6.86
CA ILE A 299 -14.21 11.53 -6.81
C ILE A 299 -15.36 11.24 -5.85
N ALA A 300 -15.35 11.85 -4.67
CA ALA A 300 -16.31 11.56 -3.61
C ALA A 300 -16.56 12.76 -2.69
N THR A 301 -17.68 12.72 -1.99
CA THR A 301 -18.05 13.70 -0.97
C THR A 301 -18.70 13.01 0.23
N GLY A 302 -18.56 13.61 1.39
CA GLY A 302 -19.18 13.19 2.63
C GLY A 302 -19.41 14.37 3.56
N MET A 303 -20.37 14.25 4.48
CA MET A 303 -20.68 15.29 5.46
C MET A 303 -21.00 14.67 6.81
N VAL A 304 -20.63 15.38 7.88
CA VAL A 304 -21.03 15.05 9.26
C VAL A 304 -21.68 16.26 9.91
N THR A 305 -22.75 16.01 10.68
CA THR A 305 -23.41 17.04 11.47
C THR A 305 -22.75 17.15 12.84
N ILE A 306 -22.42 18.37 13.23
CA ILE A 306 -21.92 18.69 14.57
C ILE A 306 -23.13 18.86 15.49
N ASP A 307 -23.26 17.94 16.43
CA ASP A 307 -24.38 17.90 17.37
C ASP A 307 -23.90 17.58 18.81
N SER A 308 -24.75 17.84 19.81
CA SER A 308 -24.38 17.62 21.22
C SER A 308 -24.51 16.18 21.71
N ILE A 309 -24.93 15.25 20.87
CA ILE A 309 -25.13 13.83 21.21
C ILE A 309 -23.88 13.02 20.80
N ASN A 310 -23.38 13.28 19.60
CA ASN A 310 -22.35 12.48 18.92
C ASN A 310 -21.03 13.21 18.77
N THR A 311 -20.97 14.53 19.03
CA THR A 311 -19.74 15.32 18.89
C THR A 311 -19.16 15.73 20.24
N ALA A 312 -17.85 15.52 20.39
CA ALA A 312 -17.07 15.94 21.56
C ALA A 312 -16.31 17.25 21.29
N ALA A 313 -15.80 17.90 22.35
CA ALA A 313 -14.96 19.10 22.20
C ALA A 313 -13.56 18.80 21.62
N SER A 314 -13.15 17.53 21.64
CA SER A 314 -11.93 17.00 21.04
C SER A 314 -12.18 15.54 20.65
N GLY A 315 -11.66 15.07 19.53
CA GLY A 315 -11.96 13.72 19.07
C GLY A 315 -11.52 13.48 17.64
N MET A 316 -12.17 12.51 17.00
CA MET A 316 -12.06 12.27 15.57
C MET A 316 -13.47 12.26 14.99
N LEU A 317 -13.72 13.07 13.97
CA LEU A 317 -14.96 12.98 13.20
C LEU A 317 -14.78 11.90 12.14
N SER A 318 -15.72 10.98 12.04
CA SER A 318 -15.78 10.00 10.95
C SER A 318 -16.82 10.47 9.94
N ILE A 319 -16.39 10.70 8.70
CA ILE A 319 -17.22 11.22 7.61
C ILE A 319 -17.36 10.11 6.57
N LEU A 320 -18.56 9.55 6.42
CA LEU A 320 -18.85 8.53 5.42
C LEU A 320 -18.69 9.11 4.02
N MET A 321 -17.92 8.43 3.17
CA MET A 321 -17.60 8.86 1.82
C MET A 321 -18.42 8.09 0.80
N LYS A 322 -18.97 8.83 -0.17
CA LYS A 322 -19.68 8.27 -1.32
C LYS A 322 -19.26 8.96 -2.61
N ASP A 323 -19.12 8.19 -3.67
CA ASP A 323 -19.01 8.72 -5.03
C ASP A 323 -20.34 9.31 -5.51
N ASP A 324 -20.34 9.92 -6.70
CA ASP A 324 -21.53 10.55 -7.27
C ASP A 324 -22.68 9.55 -7.55
N ASP A 325 -22.39 8.25 -7.63
CA ASP A 325 -23.35 7.16 -7.82
C ASP A 325 -23.81 6.53 -6.50
N GLY A 326 -23.29 6.98 -5.35
CA GLY A 326 -23.64 6.46 -4.03
C GLY A 326 -22.88 5.21 -3.60
N ASN A 327 -21.79 4.84 -4.28
CA ASN A 327 -20.93 3.72 -3.92
C ASN A 327 -19.76 4.18 -3.05
N THR A 328 -19.06 3.21 -2.43
CA THR A 328 -17.78 3.47 -1.77
C THR A 328 -16.74 3.80 -2.85
N PRO A 329 -16.04 4.94 -2.76
CA PRO A 329 -15.08 5.34 -3.77
C PRO A 329 -13.85 4.44 -3.82
N GLU A 330 -13.50 4.01 -5.03
CA GLU A 330 -12.24 3.32 -5.33
C GLU A 330 -11.16 4.31 -5.78
N ILE A 331 -9.97 4.16 -5.23
CA ILE A 331 -8.81 5.03 -5.49
C ILE A 331 -7.74 4.27 -6.26
N ASN A 332 -7.37 4.81 -7.42
CA ASN A 332 -6.26 4.32 -8.26
C ASN A 332 -5.49 5.47 -8.93
N THR A 333 -5.45 6.62 -8.28
CA THR A 333 -4.83 7.86 -8.76
C THR A 333 -4.27 8.64 -7.56
N ASP A 334 -3.44 9.66 -7.83
CA ASP A 334 -3.04 10.60 -6.78
C ASP A 334 -4.30 11.36 -6.34
N ILE A 335 -4.54 11.49 -5.04
CA ILE A 335 -5.73 12.18 -4.52
C ILE A 335 -5.38 13.27 -3.53
N LEU A 336 -6.29 14.23 -3.40
CA LEU A 336 -6.32 15.21 -2.32
C LEU A 336 -7.63 15.06 -1.54
N VAL A 337 -7.52 14.79 -0.25
CA VAL A 337 -8.65 14.83 0.69
C VAL A 337 -8.73 16.23 1.27
N VAL A 338 -9.84 16.93 1.05
CA VAL A 338 -10.07 18.31 1.49
C VAL A 338 -11.21 18.35 2.50
N VAL A 339 -10.97 18.95 3.65
CA VAL A 339 -11.95 19.17 4.72
C VAL A 339 -12.31 20.65 4.79
N SER A 340 -13.60 20.93 4.90
CA SER A 340 -14.17 22.28 4.93
C SER A 340 -15.41 22.37 5.84
N GLY A 341 -16.03 23.55 5.90
CA GLY A 341 -17.26 23.79 6.66
C GLY A 341 -17.04 24.24 8.11
N TYR A 342 -15.80 24.16 8.61
CA TYR A 342 -15.46 24.59 9.96
C TYR A 342 -15.45 26.12 10.16
N ASN A 343 -15.57 26.91 9.08
CA ASN A 343 -15.76 28.36 9.13
C ASN A 343 -17.24 28.78 9.20
N ASN A 344 -18.17 27.82 9.34
CA ASN A 344 -19.59 28.11 9.61
C ASN A 344 -19.76 28.94 10.90
N ASP A 345 -20.61 29.96 10.89
CA ASP A 345 -20.85 30.86 12.03
C ASP A 345 -21.26 30.14 13.32
N ALA A 346 -21.85 28.95 13.20
CA ALA A 346 -22.17 28.10 14.33
C ALA A 346 -20.95 27.50 15.03
N ILE A 347 -19.79 27.43 14.38
CA ILE A 347 -18.53 26.87 14.92
C ILE A 347 -17.61 28.02 15.28
N SER A 348 -17.45 28.35 16.56
CA SER A 348 -16.61 29.47 16.99
C SER A 348 -15.12 29.13 17.08
N ASP A 349 -14.77 27.84 17.06
CA ASP A 349 -13.40 27.36 17.26
C ASP A 349 -13.27 25.96 16.67
N PHE A 350 -12.28 25.73 15.81
CA PHE A 350 -11.99 24.41 15.27
C PHE A 350 -10.50 24.29 14.98
N THR A 351 -9.82 23.31 15.57
CA THR A 351 -8.37 23.14 15.37
C THR A 351 -8.04 21.67 15.19
N LEU A 352 -7.45 21.35 14.04
CA LEU A 352 -6.86 20.05 13.76
C LEU A 352 -5.49 19.96 14.42
N LEU A 353 -5.04 18.73 14.68
CA LEU A 353 -3.64 18.49 14.98
C LEU A 353 -2.84 18.52 13.66
N CYS A 354 -1.52 18.69 13.74
CA CYS A 354 -0.65 18.47 12.58
C CYS A 354 0.48 17.48 12.91
N SER A 355 0.89 16.70 11.92
CA SER A 355 2.19 16.01 11.98
C SER A 355 3.29 16.98 11.57
N SER A 356 4.47 16.75 12.13
CA SER A 356 5.71 17.30 11.58
C SER A 356 6.78 16.22 11.60
N ASP A 357 7.32 15.88 10.44
CA ASP A 357 8.45 14.98 10.30
C ASP A 357 9.63 15.73 9.66
N LYS A 358 10.86 15.29 9.96
CA LYS A 358 12.09 15.76 9.32
C LYS A 358 12.50 14.86 8.15
N VAL A 359 11.90 13.69 8.02
CA VAL A 359 12.11 12.77 6.90
C VAL A 359 11.26 13.23 5.72
N ASP A 360 11.90 13.51 4.58
CA ASP A 360 11.21 13.55 3.30
C ASP A 360 11.10 12.12 2.77
N GLU A 361 9.88 11.59 2.69
CA GLU A 361 9.62 10.30 2.04
C GLU A 361 9.63 10.41 0.51
N GLY A 362 9.87 11.61 -0.03
CA GLY A 362 10.07 11.87 -1.45
C GLY A 362 8.79 11.82 -2.27
N TYR A 363 7.66 12.12 -1.64
CA TYR A 363 6.32 12.15 -2.25
C TYR A 363 5.79 13.56 -2.52
N GLY A 364 6.59 14.60 -2.24
CA GLY A 364 6.27 15.98 -2.56
C GLY A 364 5.44 16.68 -1.48
N GLU A 365 4.59 17.61 -1.91
CA GLU A 365 3.73 18.40 -1.03
C GLU A 365 2.51 17.59 -0.59
N LEU A 366 2.42 17.31 0.71
CA LEU A 366 1.38 16.44 1.24
C LEU A 366 0.37 17.18 2.12
N GLY A 367 0.71 18.37 2.64
CA GLY A 367 -0.18 19.18 3.47
C GLY A 367 -0.62 20.43 2.72
N TYR A 368 -1.90 20.79 2.84
CA TYR A 368 -2.47 21.96 2.16
C TYR A 368 -3.41 22.75 3.07
N LEU A 369 -3.45 24.05 2.84
CA LEU A 369 -4.51 24.96 3.32
C LEU A 369 -5.12 25.68 2.14
N GLY A 370 -6.36 26.14 2.27
CA GLY A 370 -6.97 26.95 1.21
C GLY A 370 -7.94 28.00 1.71
N ILE A 371 -8.21 28.96 0.83
CA ILE A 371 -9.13 30.07 1.05
C ILE A 371 -10.03 30.22 -0.19
N THR A 372 -11.29 30.57 0.06
CA THR A 372 -12.21 30.95 -1.00
C THR A 372 -11.85 32.35 -1.51
N GLN A 373 -11.51 32.46 -2.79
CA GLN A 373 -11.23 33.74 -3.43
C GLN A 373 -12.52 34.54 -3.66
N SER A 374 -12.40 35.83 -3.97
CA SER A 374 -13.54 36.72 -4.21
C SER A 374 -14.41 36.30 -5.40
N ASP A 375 -13.85 35.55 -6.35
CA ASP A 375 -14.55 34.98 -7.50
C ASP A 375 -15.22 33.62 -7.19
N GLY A 376 -15.15 33.16 -5.94
CA GLY A 376 -15.69 31.88 -5.48
C GLY A 376 -14.80 30.68 -5.74
N THR A 377 -13.61 30.86 -6.34
CA THR A 377 -12.66 29.75 -6.55
C THR A 377 -11.94 29.38 -5.26
N VAL A 378 -11.57 28.11 -5.09
CA VAL A 378 -10.77 27.66 -3.95
C VAL A 378 -9.31 27.61 -4.36
N ASN A 379 -8.47 28.42 -3.70
CA ASN A 379 -7.03 28.36 -3.88
C ASN A 379 -6.41 27.53 -2.76
N LEU A 380 -5.69 26.47 -3.11
CA LEU A 380 -4.98 25.58 -2.18
C LEU A 380 -3.47 25.86 -2.27
N VAL A 381 -2.82 25.95 -1.11
CA VAL A 381 -1.41 26.24 -0.97
C VAL A 381 -0.75 25.21 -0.06
N GLY A 382 0.41 24.72 -0.48
CA GLY A 382 1.26 23.81 0.29
C GLY A 382 1.77 24.46 1.57
N VAL A 383 1.96 23.65 2.61
CA VAL A 383 2.35 24.08 3.97
C VAL A 383 3.50 23.27 4.58
N ASN A 384 4.23 22.50 3.80
CA ASN A 384 5.54 21.99 4.24
C ASN A 384 6.46 23.15 4.66
N ASN A 385 7.34 22.90 5.62
CA ASN A 385 8.24 23.87 6.26
C ASN A 385 7.57 25.01 7.05
N THR A 386 6.27 24.89 7.36
CA THR A 386 5.53 25.92 8.11
C THR A 386 5.84 25.93 9.61
N VAL A 387 5.97 24.76 10.24
CA VAL A 387 6.28 24.63 11.68
C VAL A 387 7.74 25.02 11.98
N GLY A 388 8.64 24.79 11.02
CA GLY A 388 10.05 25.12 11.12
C GLY A 388 10.80 24.73 9.85
N THR A 389 12.03 25.24 9.70
CA THR A 389 12.92 24.86 8.59
C THR A 389 13.18 23.35 8.63
N ASN A 390 13.02 22.67 7.50
CA ASN A 390 13.18 21.22 7.32
C ASN A 390 12.14 20.36 8.07
N PHE A 391 10.94 20.87 8.28
CA PHE A 391 9.82 20.09 8.81
C PHE A 391 8.69 19.97 7.78
N TYR A 392 8.41 18.75 7.35
CA TYR A 392 7.31 18.43 6.48
C TYR A 392 6.03 18.29 7.29
N THR A 393 5.01 19.11 6.99
CA THR A 393 3.78 19.21 7.82
C THR A 393 2.56 18.70 7.07
N ALA A 394 1.56 18.17 7.79
CA ALA A 394 0.24 17.86 7.23
C ALA A 394 -0.85 17.97 8.30
N PRO A 395 -2.09 18.36 7.94
CA PRO A 395 -3.22 18.30 8.88
C PRO A 395 -3.58 16.86 9.21
N SER A 396 -4.06 16.62 10.43
CA SER A 396 -4.47 15.30 10.93
C SER A 396 -5.80 14.82 10.33
N ILE A 397 -5.77 14.57 9.02
CA ILE A 397 -6.81 13.99 8.18
C ILE A 397 -6.34 12.59 7.79
N PHE A 398 -7.20 11.61 8.03
CA PHE A 398 -6.95 10.18 7.84
C PHE A 398 -7.98 9.60 6.86
N ILE A 399 -7.63 8.49 6.22
CA ILE A 399 -8.55 7.71 5.40
C ILE A 399 -8.78 6.35 6.04
N GLU A 400 -10.04 5.93 6.14
CA GLU A 400 -10.37 4.55 6.49
C GLU A 400 -10.41 3.73 5.21
N THR A 401 -9.43 2.84 5.05
CA THR A 401 -9.30 2.05 3.83
C THR A 401 -9.83 0.64 3.99
N GLU A 402 -10.42 0.13 2.91
CA GLU A 402 -10.49 -1.31 2.67
C GLU A 402 -9.48 -1.65 1.58
N ARG A 403 -8.79 -2.78 1.76
CA ARG A 403 -7.82 -3.31 0.80
C ARG A 403 -8.27 -4.69 0.31
N PRO A 404 -9.29 -4.75 -0.56
CA PRO A 404 -9.72 -6.01 -1.13
C PRO A 404 -8.58 -6.63 -1.94
N TRP A 405 -8.61 -7.95 -2.09
CA TRP A 405 -7.51 -8.67 -2.74
C TRP A 405 -8.03 -9.89 -3.50
N LEU A 406 -7.30 -10.25 -4.55
CA LEU A 406 -7.54 -11.40 -5.41
C LEU A 406 -6.16 -11.95 -5.80
N THR A 407 -5.94 -13.25 -5.59
CA THR A 407 -4.65 -13.89 -5.83
C THR A 407 -4.83 -15.33 -6.30
N PHE A 408 -3.79 -15.87 -6.93
CA PHE A 408 -3.65 -17.29 -7.16
C PHE A 408 -3.22 -18.03 -5.90
N ARG A 409 -3.27 -19.36 -5.95
CA ARG A 409 -2.57 -20.20 -4.98
C ARG A 409 -1.06 -20.03 -5.10
N SER A 410 -0.48 -19.26 -4.18
CA SER A 410 0.96 -18.96 -4.17
C SER A 410 1.80 -20.25 -4.24
N GLY A 411 2.70 -20.30 -5.24
CA GLY A 411 3.66 -21.40 -5.43
C GLY A 411 3.07 -22.68 -6.05
N ILE A 412 1.82 -22.66 -6.50
CA ILE A 412 1.16 -23.81 -7.16
C ILE A 412 0.63 -23.40 -8.54
N GLU A 413 -0.04 -22.27 -8.64
CA GLU A 413 -0.61 -21.81 -9.91
C GLU A 413 0.42 -21.01 -10.73
N PRO A 414 0.58 -21.29 -12.03
CA PRO A 414 1.40 -20.49 -12.93
C PRO A 414 0.75 -19.12 -13.22
N GLU A 415 1.55 -18.11 -13.56
CA GLU A 415 1.05 -16.75 -13.94
C GLU A 415 0.27 -16.73 -15.29
N GLY A 416 0.10 -17.89 -15.91
CA GLY A 416 -0.69 -18.11 -17.12
C GLY A 416 -0.81 -19.58 -17.48
N HIS A 417 -1.62 -19.91 -18.51
CA HIS A 417 -1.83 -21.28 -18.98
C HIS A 417 -1.70 -21.41 -20.50
N ASP A 418 -1.03 -22.48 -20.94
CA ASP A 418 -0.88 -22.83 -22.35
C ASP A 418 -1.85 -23.98 -22.68
N PHE A 419 -2.96 -23.63 -23.34
CA PHE A 419 -3.98 -24.60 -23.74
C PHE A 419 -3.49 -25.52 -24.87
N LEU A 420 -3.92 -26.78 -24.81
CA LEU A 420 -3.71 -27.73 -25.90
C LEU A 420 -4.38 -27.25 -27.19
N THR A 421 -3.74 -27.46 -28.36
CA THR A 421 -4.30 -27.11 -29.68
C THR A 421 -5.60 -27.85 -29.99
N THR A 422 -5.83 -29.01 -29.38
CA THR A 422 -7.07 -29.80 -29.49
C THR A 422 -8.23 -29.26 -28.65
N GLY A 423 -7.99 -28.20 -27.87
CA GLY A 423 -8.89 -27.76 -26.81
C GLY A 423 -8.60 -28.49 -25.50
N GLU A 424 -8.93 -27.85 -24.39
CA GLU A 424 -8.66 -28.34 -23.04
C GLU A 424 -9.59 -27.64 -22.03
N VAL A 425 -9.95 -28.38 -20.99
CA VAL A 425 -10.59 -27.85 -19.79
C VAL A 425 -9.53 -27.72 -18.70
N TYR A 426 -9.35 -26.51 -18.18
CA TYR A 426 -8.41 -26.17 -17.12
C TYR A 426 -9.18 -25.66 -15.90
N ASP A 427 -8.80 -26.12 -14.71
CA ASP A 427 -9.37 -25.66 -13.44
C ASP A 427 -8.38 -24.74 -12.74
N LEU A 428 -8.70 -23.44 -12.71
CA LEU A 428 -7.89 -22.41 -12.07
C LEU A 428 -8.43 -22.13 -10.66
N GLU A 429 -7.63 -22.39 -9.63
CA GLU A 429 -7.99 -22.07 -8.24
C GLU A 429 -7.59 -20.62 -7.88
N LEU A 430 -8.58 -19.80 -7.52
CA LEU A 430 -8.43 -18.39 -7.16
C LEU A 430 -8.88 -18.12 -5.73
N PHE A 431 -8.17 -17.25 -5.02
CA PHE A 431 -8.52 -16.80 -3.67
C PHE A 431 -8.85 -15.32 -3.64
N SER A 432 -9.88 -14.94 -2.90
CA SER A 432 -10.31 -13.55 -2.84
C SER A 432 -10.91 -13.15 -1.49
N SER A 433 -10.94 -11.84 -1.26
CA SER A 433 -11.70 -11.22 -0.18
C SER A 433 -13.21 -11.10 -0.46
N MET A 434 -13.66 -11.38 -1.70
CA MET A 434 -15.05 -11.21 -2.15
C MET A 434 -15.52 -12.40 -2.98
N PRO A 435 -16.78 -12.85 -2.84
CA PRO A 435 -17.30 -14.00 -3.57
C PRO A 435 -17.31 -13.75 -5.08
N SER A 436 -17.14 -14.82 -5.86
CA SER A 436 -17.13 -14.82 -7.34
C SER A 436 -18.37 -14.18 -7.97
N THR A 437 -19.50 -14.17 -7.26
CA THR A 437 -20.73 -13.48 -7.67
C THR A 437 -20.61 -11.96 -7.83
N SER A 438 -19.60 -11.34 -7.21
CA SER A 438 -19.33 -9.90 -7.32
C SER A 438 -18.31 -9.55 -8.42
N TRP A 439 -17.76 -10.55 -9.11
CA TRP A 439 -16.66 -10.34 -10.04
C TRP A 439 -17.15 -9.93 -11.43
N THR A 440 -16.37 -9.09 -12.08
CA THR A 440 -16.38 -8.89 -13.53
C THR A 440 -15.21 -9.65 -14.13
N ILE A 441 -15.44 -10.37 -15.22
CA ILE A 441 -14.42 -11.14 -15.94
C ILE A 441 -14.41 -10.68 -17.40
N THR A 442 -13.35 -10.02 -17.82
CA THR A 442 -13.26 -9.39 -19.15
C THR A 442 -12.02 -9.82 -19.90
N THR A 443 -12.06 -9.74 -21.23
CA THR A 443 -10.86 -9.85 -22.07
C THR A 443 -10.44 -8.51 -22.62
N SER A 444 -9.13 -8.26 -22.56
CA SER A 444 -8.47 -6.94 -22.69
C SER A 444 -8.69 -6.03 -21.48
N ALA A 445 -7.62 -5.33 -21.09
CA ALA A 445 -7.63 -4.41 -19.96
C ALA A 445 -8.61 -3.27 -20.21
N ALA A 446 -9.84 -3.38 -19.70
CA ALA A 446 -10.56 -2.19 -19.28
C ALA A 446 -9.58 -1.43 -18.37
N SER A 447 -9.13 -0.26 -18.85
CA SER A 447 -8.05 0.56 -18.28
C SER A 447 -8.42 1.21 -16.94
N SER A 448 -9.48 0.74 -16.31
CA SER A 448 -9.97 1.11 -15.02
C SER A 448 -10.70 -0.10 -14.46
N SER A 449 -10.46 -0.44 -13.20
CA SER A 449 -11.42 -1.22 -12.42
C SER A 449 -12.84 -0.66 -12.68
N PRO A 450 -13.88 -1.50 -12.81
CA PRO A 450 -15.24 -1.03 -13.03
C PRO A 450 -15.64 -0.08 -11.91
N GLN A 451 -15.58 1.23 -12.19
CA GLN A 451 -16.05 2.25 -11.26
C GLN A 451 -17.55 2.03 -11.04
N GLY A 452 -17.92 1.72 -9.80
CA GLY A 452 -19.25 2.06 -9.26
C GLY A 452 -20.44 1.19 -9.64
N LYS A 453 -20.29 -0.08 -10.05
CA LYS A 453 -21.46 -0.99 -10.10
C LYS A 453 -21.16 -2.39 -9.57
N ALA A 454 -21.81 -2.74 -8.47
CA ALA A 454 -22.16 -4.12 -8.15
C ALA A 454 -23.23 -4.59 -9.16
N ALA A 455 -22.81 -4.86 -10.39
CA ALA A 455 -23.62 -5.57 -11.37
C ALA A 455 -23.39 -7.07 -11.16
N ALA A 456 -24.42 -7.89 -11.41
CA ALA A 456 -24.26 -9.34 -11.52
C ALA A 456 -23.03 -9.70 -12.37
N ALA A 457 -22.36 -10.80 -12.04
CA ALA A 457 -21.08 -11.17 -12.63
C ALA A 457 -21.07 -10.97 -14.16
N LYS A 458 -20.37 -9.94 -14.62
CA LYS A 458 -20.32 -9.61 -16.04
C LYS A 458 -19.16 -10.39 -16.64
N VAL A 459 -19.49 -11.40 -17.44
CA VAL A 459 -18.51 -12.24 -18.14
C VAL A 459 -18.47 -11.84 -19.61
N ASP A 460 -17.31 -11.40 -20.06
CA ASP A 460 -17.02 -10.98 -21.44
C ASP A 460 -15.72 -11.63 -21.90
N LEU A 461 -15.85 -12.80 -22.53
CA LEU A 461 -14.75 -13.67 -22.93
C LEU A 461 -14.63 -13.76 -24.46
N PRO A 462 -13.46 -14.15 -24.99
CA PRO A 462 -13.31 -14.41 -26.41
C PRO A 462 -14.22 -15.59 -26.76
N SER A 463 -14.78 -15.60 -27.97
CA SER A 463 -15.76 -16.61 -28.39
C SER A 463 -15.27 -18.06 -28.33
N TRP A 464 -13.96 -18.28 -28.21
CA TRP A 464 -13.33 -19.58 -28.14
C TRP A 464 -13.13 -20.13 -26.73
N LEU A 465 -13.47 -19.33 -25.72
CA LEU A 465 -13.30 -19.67 -24.31
C LEU A 465 -14.64 -19.53 -23.58
N SER A 466 -14.93 -20.48 -22.71
CA SER A 466 -16.00 -20.35 -21.73
C SER A 466 -15.47 -20.54 -20.31
N ILE A 467 -16.21 -20.02 -19.33
CA ILE A 467 -15.86 -20.13 -17.92
C ILE A 467 -17.06 -20.59 -17.10
N THR A 468 -16.83 -21.49 -16.16
CA THR A 468 -17.77 -21.80 -15.08
C THR A 468 -17.11 -21.51 -13.75
N LEU A 469 -17.75 -20.67 -12.93
CA LEU A 469 -17.26 -20.36 -11.58
C LEU A 469 -17.93 -21.31 -10.58
N ARG A 470 -17.14 -21.92 -9.70
CA ARG A 470 -17.61 -22.73 -8.58
C ARG A 470 -16.94 -22.23 -7.31
N GLU A 471 -17.73 -21.76 -6.37
CA GLU A 471 -17.22 -21.25 -5.10
C GLU A 471 -17.21 -22.36 -4.04
N GLU A 472 -16.08 -22.53 -3.38
CA GLU A 472 -15.95 -23.39 -2.21
C GLU A 472 -15.90 -22.54 -0.94
N THR A 473 -16.86 -22.78 -0.04
CA THR A 473 -16.92 -22.11 1.26
C THR A 473 -16.06 -22.84 2.29
N GLY A 474 -15.16 -22.14 3.00
CA GLY A 474 -14.43 -22.71 4.14
C GLY A 474 -12.90 -22.59 4.11
N SER A 475 -12.32 -21.79 3.21
CA SER A 475 -10.87 -21.53 3.18
C SER A 475 -10.43 -20.59 4.31
N GLU A 476 -9.25 -20.85 4.90
CA GLU A 476 -8.60 -19.93 5.86
C GLU A 476 -8.14 -18.61 5.20
N LEU A 477 -8.10 -18.60 3.86
CA LEU A 477 -7.72 -17.48 3.00
C LEU A 477 -8.97 -16.82 2.36
N GLY A 478 -10.10 -16.73 3.06
CA GLY A 478 -11.30 -16.09 2.49
C GLY A 478 -12.08 -17.01 1.53
N TYR A 479 -12.47 -16.50 0.36
CA TYR A 479 -13.23 -17.27 -0.63
C TYR A 479 -12.28 -18.04 -1.56
N SER A 480 -12.49 -19.35 -1.71
CA SER A 480 -11.84 -20.13 -2.77
C SER A 480 -12.81 -20.29 -3.94
N THR A 481 -12.36 -19.95 -5.15
CA THR A 481 -13.15 -20.03 -6.38
C THR A 481 -12.41 -20.85 -7.42
N HIS A 482 -13.04 -21.92 -7.89
CA HIS A 482 -12.62 -22.70 -9.05
C HIS A 482 -13.19 -22.05 -10.31
N ALA A 483 -12.30 -21.45 -11.11
CA ALA A 483 -12.58 -20.92 -12.42
C ALA A 483 -12.29 -22.00 -13.47
N VAL A 484 -13.30 -22.79 -13.82
CA VAL A 484 -13.18 -23.84 -14.82
C VAL A 484 -13.25 -23.22 -16.21
N LEU A 485 -12.10 -23.12 -16.87
CA LEU A 485 -11.91 -22.60 -18.22
C LEU A 485 -12.03 -23.74 -19.23
N ASP A 486 -12.88 -23.59 -20.25
CA ASP A 486 -13.03 -24.55 -21.33
C ASP A 486 -12.69 -23.85 -22.67
N ALA A 487 -11.52 -24.19 -23.20
CA ALA A 487 -11.01 -23.65 -24.46
C ALA A 487 -11.33 -24.60 -25.61
N GLN A 488 -11.97 -24.06 -26.65
CA GLN A 488 -12.23 -24.79 -27.88
C GLN A 488 -10.92 -25.18 -28.58
N ALA A 489 -10.97 -26.15 -29.49
CA ALA A 489 -9.84 -26.46 -30.37
C ALA A 489 -9.40 -25.22 -31.17
N LEU A 490 -8.11 -25.16 -31.47
CA LEU A 490 -7.55 -24.15 -32.36
C LEU A 490 -8.10 -24.40 -33.79
N PRO A 491 -8.72 -23.41 -34.45
CA PRO A 491 -9.24 -23.58 -35.80
C PRO A 491 -8.14 -23.99 -36.78
N ALA A 492 -8.50 -24.79 -37.79
CA ALA A 492 -7.54 -25.18 -38.82
C ALA A 492 -6.97 -23.95 -39.53
N GLY A 493 -5.63 -23.87 -39.62
CA GLY A 493 -4.92 -22.77 -40.26
C GLY A 493 -4.54 -21.61 -39.33
N GLU A 494 -5.03 -21.59 -38.09
CA GLU A 494 -4.58 -20.65 -37.07
C GLU A 494 -3.35 -21.22 -36.34
N PRO A 495 -2.19 -20.54 -36.33
CA PRO A 495 -0.97 -21.05 -35.68
C PRO A 495 -0.98 -20.81 -34.17
N MET A 496 -1.68 -19.77 -33.71
CA MET A 496 -1.71 -19.33 -32.31
C MET A 496 -2.90 -18.40 -32.06
N ARG A 497 -3.41 -18.39 -30.83
CA ARG A 497 -4.21 -17.30 -30.26
C ARG A 497 -3.87 -17.08 -28.79
N GLU A 498 -4.09 -15.87 -28.31
CA GLU A 498 -3.83 -15.48 -26.92
C GLU A 498 -4.96 -14.59 -26.40
N ALA A 499 -5.13 -14.58 -25.08
CA ALA A 499 -5.97 -13.63 -24.38
C ALA A 499 -5.42 -13.37 -22.98
N THR A 500 -5.78 -12.23 -22.40
CA THR A 500 -5.60 -11.99 -20.96
C THR A 500 -6.98 -11.84 -20.34
N LEU A 501 -7.31 -12.74 -19.43
CA LEU A 501 -8.53 -12.69 -18.63
C LEU A 501 -8.26 -11.78 -17.44
N ARG A 502 -9.06 -10.74 -17.26
CA ARG A 502 -9.04 -9.92 -16.05
C ARG A 502 -10.21 -10.30 -15.17
N PHE A 503 -9.92 -10.89 -14.01
CA PHE A 503 -10.87 -11.08 -12.92
C PHE A 503 -10.81 -9.82 -12.04
N ALA A 504 -11.94 -9.17 -11.78
CA ALA A 504 -11.94 -7.91 -11.02
C ALA A 504 -13.20 -7.70 -10.21
N PHE A 505 -13.06 -7.01 -9.09
CA PHE A 505 -14.15 -6.39 -8.32
C PHE A 505 -13.60 -5.11 -7.68
N PRO A 506 -14.44 -4.22 -7.13
CA PRO A 506 -13.95 -2.95 -6.57
C PRO A 506 -12.79 -3.17 -5.59
N GLY A 507 -11.65 -2.52 -5.84
CA GLY A 507 -10.43 -2.60 -5.05
C GLY A 507 -9.47 -3.75 -5.38
N ALA A 508 -9.82 -4.70 -6.25
CA ALA A 508 -8.93 -5.82 -6.59
C ALA A 508 -9.10 -6.30 -8.04
N TYR A 509 -7.98 -6.68 -8.66
CA TYR A 509 -8.00 -7.37 -9.93
C TYR A 509 -6.84 -8.35 -10.04
N LEU A 510 -7.00 -9.34 -10.91
CA LEU A 510 -6.00 -10.34 -11.24
C LEU A 510 -6.06 -10.61 -12.73
N ASP A 511 -4.91 -10.49 -13.39
CA ASP A 511 -4.77 -10.79 -14.81
C ASP A 511 -4.19 -12.20 -14.97
N TYR A 512 -4.83 -13.00 -15.81
CA TYR A 512 -4.39 -14.34 -16.14
C TYR A 512 -4.16 -14.46 -17.64
N HIS A 513 -2.90 -14.67 -18.03
CA HIS A 513 -2.53 -14.77 -19.43
C HIS A 513 -2.74 -16.20 -19.94
N ILE A 514 -3.37 -16.34 -21.09
CA ILE A 514 -3.63 -17.64 -21.70
C ILE A 514 -3.18 -17.66 -23.16
N THR A 515 -2.55 -18.75 -23.57
CA THR A 515 -2.14 -18.98 -24.95
C THR A 515 -2.67 -20.31 -25.46
N GLN A 516 -2.79 -20.46 -26.77
CA GLN A 516 -3.10 -21.74 -27.40
C GLN A 516 -2.41 -21.83 -28.77
N GLY A 517 -1.64 -22.90 -28.98
CA GLY A 517 -0.81 -23.07 -30.17
C GLY A 517 0.63 -22.58 -29.96
N MET A 518 1.43 -22.61 -31.02
CA MET A 518 2.81 -22.15 -30.98
C MET A 518 3.03 -21.07 -32.02
N SER A 519 3.53 -19.92 -31.59
CA SER A 519 4.06 -18.94 -32.52
C SER A 519 5.20 -19.57 -33.34
N THR A 520 5.04 -19.64 -34.66
CA THR A 520 6.16 -19.94 -35.55
C THR A 520 7.13 -18.75 -35.70
N ALA A 521 6.87 -17.63 -35.03
CA ALA A 521 7.72 -16.46 -35.00
C ALA A 521 8.39 -16.32 -33.62
N VAL A 522 9.73 -16.36 -33.61
CA VAL A 522 10.51 -15.99 -32.42
C VAL A 522 10.27 -14.51 -32.13
N THR A 523 9.46 -14.19 -31.13
CA THR A 523 9.12 -12.82 -30.74
C THR A 523 9.85 -12.34 -29.48
N THR A 524 10.50 -13.22 -28.71
CA THR A 524 11.19 -12.81 -27.47
C THR A 524 12.47 -13.62 -27.23
N ILE A 525 13.60 -12.92 -27.11
CA ILE A 525 14.82 -13.43 -26.47
C ILE A 525 14.88 -12.74 -25.11
N SER A 526 14.58 -13.45 -24.02
CA SER A 526 14.81 -12.93 -22.67
C SER A 526 16.32 -12.76 -22.45
N ARG A 527 16.72 -11.61 -21.91
CA ARG A 527 18.06 -11.42 -21.36
C ARG A 527 18.09 -12.10 -20.00
N ASP A 528 18.54 -13.34 -19.94
CA ASP A 528 19.13 -13.83 -18.70
C ASP A 528 20.53 -13.24 -18.57
N SER A 529 20.78 -12.68 -17.40
CA SER A 529 22.00 -12.01 -16.97
C SER A 529 23.23 -12.93 -17.06
N GLU A 530 24.33 -12.37 -17.56
CA GLU A 530 25.73 -12.72 -17.25
C GLU A 530 26.20 -14.19 -17.32
N HIS A 531 25.69 -14.97 -18.26
CA HIS A 531 26.46 -16.11 -18.78
C HIS A 531 26.95 -15.83 -20.19
N ASP A 532 28.22 -16.17 -20.45
CA ASP A 532 28.85 -16.06 -21.76
C ASP A 532 28.10 -17.01 -22.72
N GLY A 533 27.02 -16.50 -23.31
CA GLY A 533 25.95 -17.30 -23.87
C GLY A 533 26.41 -18.24 -24.98
N ALA A 534 25.72 -19.37 -25.10
CA ALA A 534 25.94 -20.34 -26.16
C ALA A 534 25.85 -19.65 -27.54
N VAL A 535 26.76 -20.02 -28.44
CA VAL A 535 26.82 -19.47 -29.81
C VAL A 535 26.12 -20.44 -30.75
N TYR A 536 25.27 -19.92 -31.63
CA TYR A 536 24.52 -20.70 -32.60
C TYR A 536 24.84 -20.29 -34.03
N ASN A 537 24.78 -21.22 -34.97
CA ASN A 537 24.80 -20.89 -36.40
C ASN A 537 23.40 -20.51 -36.91
N MET A 538 23.31 -20.10 -38.17
CA MET A 538 22.04 -19.74 -38.82
C MET A 538 21.04 -20.91 -38.95
N LEU A 539 21.45 -22.14 -38.65
CA LEU A 539 20.62 -23.34 -38.61
C LEU A 539 20.17 -23.69 -37.17
N GLY A 540 20.47 -22.85 -36.18
CA GLY A 540 20.10 -23.06 -34.78
C GLY A 540 20.95 -24.11 -34.05
N GLN A 541 22.09 -24.53 -34.63
CA GLN A 541 22.98 -25.49 -34.00
C GLN A 541 23.98 -24.78 -33.09
N LYS A 542 24.20 -25.31 -31.88
CA LYS A 542 25.23 -24.82 -30.96
C LYS A 542 26.62 -25.09 -31.56
N VAL A 543 27.44 -24.04 -31.66
CA VAL A 543 28.77 -24.07 -32.28
C VAL A 543 29.81 -23.38 -31.38
N SER A 544 31.09 -23.59 -31.70
CA SER A 544 32.18 -22.85 -31.06
C SER A 544 32.07 -21.34 -31.39
N PRO A 545 32.41 -20.43 -30.44
CA PRO A 545 32.48 -18.99 -30.71
C PRO A 545 33.42 -18.59 -31.86
N ASN A 546 34.37 -19.47 -32.21
CA ASN A 546 35.35 -19.26 -33.27
C ASN A 546 34.95 -19.96 -34.59
N ALA A 547 33.73 -20.49 -34.70
CA ALA A 547 33.25 -21.11 -35.93
C ALA A 547 33.16 -20.06 -37.05
N LYS A 548 33.70 -20.37 -38.22
CA LYS A 548 33.67 -19.45 -39.36
C LYS A 548 32.24 -19.28 -39.88
N GLY A 549 31.88 -18.03 -40.22
CA GLY A 549 30.59 -17.69 -40.79
C GLY A 549 29.76 -16.77 -39.89
N LEU A 550 28.46 -16.70 -40.21
CA LEU A 550 27.51 -15.85 -39.50
C LEU A 550 26.97 -16.58 -38.26
N LEU A 551 27.28 -16.05 -37.08
CA LEU A 551 26.94 -16.62 -35.78
C LEU A 551 25.94 -15.74 -35.03
N ILE A 552 25.15 -16.34 -34.16
CA ILE A 552 24.21 -15.67 -33.26
C ILE A 552 24.67 -15.92 -31.82
N LYS A 553 24.97 -14.84 -31.09
CA LYS A 553 25.30 -14.87 -29.65
C LYS A 553 24.52 -13.76 -28.95
N ASN A 554 23.77 -14.11 -27.90
CA ASN A 554 22.94 -13.17 -27.12
C ASN A 554 22.04 -12.29 -28.00
N GLY A 555 21.41 -12.89 -29.02
CA GLY A 555 20.54 -12.20 -29.98
C GLY A 555 21.26 -11.30 -31.00
N LYS A 556 22.60 -11.22 -30.99
CA LYS A 556 23.38 -10.44 -31.96
C LYS A 556 24.02 -11.33 -33.02
N LYS A 557 23.97 -10.89 -34.28
CA LYS A 557 24.65 -11.52 -35.41
C LYS A 557 26.09 -11.01 -35.50
N THR A 558 27.05 -11.93 -35.48
CA THR A 558 28.48 -11.62 -35.62
C THR A 558 29.06 -12.47 -36.74
N TYR A 559 29.83 -11.85 -37.64
CA TYR A 559 30.51 -12.57 -38.72
C TYR A 559 31.97 -12.83 -38.32
N VAL A 560 32.34 -14.11 -38.21
CA VAL A 560 33.70 -14.54 -37.86
C VAL A 560 34.39 -15.06 -39.12
N LYS A 561 35.53 -14.44 -39.48
CA LYS A 561 36.30 -14.71 -40.71
C LYS A 561 37.24 -15.92 -40.61
#